data_AF-A0AAV6I739-F1
#
_entry.id   AF-A0AAV6I739-F1
#
_cell.length_a   1.000
_cell.length_b   1.000
_cell.length_c   1.000
_cell.angle_alpha   90.00
_cell.angle_beta   90.00
_cell.angle_gamma   90.00
#
_symmetry.space_group_name_H-M   'P 1'
#
loop_
_entity.id
_entity.type
_entity.pdbx_description
1 polymer ?
#
loop_
_entity_poly.entity_id
_entity_poly.type
_entity_poly.pdbx_seq_one_letter_code
_entity_poly.pdbx_strand_id
1 'polypeptide(L)'
;MGTALAPGLSRKLKKVLETRTDTPDLLASLNTLSSFYADNNPHGRRNLRSTIEKRSLSINHEFLLASNAAQQALDRVEEEVNALADCCDKIAKALNSCNATTGDIISTTERLKQELEITTQRQEIVSCFLRDYQLSNEEINALREEDLNENFFKALSHVQEIHANCKVLLRTHHQVSY
;
A
#
# COMPACT_ATOMS: atom_id res chain seq x y z
N MET A 1 -48.26 -54.03 -63.77
CA MET A 1 -47.97 -55.01 -62.70
C MET A 1 -46.89 -54.42 -61.80
N GLY A 2 -47.30 -53.74 -60.71
CA GLY A 2 -46.35 -53.22 -59.72
C GLY A 2 -46.08 -54.30 -58.68
N THR A 3 -44.85 -54.77 -58.58
CA THR A 3 -44.43 -55.69 -57.53
C THR A 3 -44.56 -54.98 -56.18
N ALA A 4 -45.55 -55.36 -55.38
CA ALA A 4 -45.70 -54.83 -54.02
C ALA A 4 -44.46 -55.23 -53.21
N LEU A 5 -43.64 -54.24 -52.86
CA LEU A 5 -42.46 -54.42 -52.01
C LEU A 5 -42.89 -55.07 -50.69
N ALA A 6 -42.19 -56.13 -50.28
CA ALA A 6 -42.47 -56.83 -49.03
C ALA A 6 -42.56 -55.82 -47.86
N PRO A 7 -43.54 -55.94 -46.95
CA PRO A 7 -43.82 -54.92 -45.94
C PRO A 7 -42.61 -54.51 -45.09
N GLY A 8 -41.71 -55.46 -44.81
CA GLY A 8 -40.46 -55.20 -44.09
C GLY A 8 -39.45 -54.36 -44.87
N LEU A 9 -39.39 -54.52 -46.20
CA LEU A 9 -38.52 -53.72 -47.06
C LEU A 9 -39.05 -52.28 -47.17
N SER A 10 -40.36 -52.13 -47.39
CA SER A 10 -41.02 -50.82 -47.45
C SER A 10 -40.84 -50.02 -46.16
N ARG A 11 -40.91 -50.66 -44.99
CA ARG A 11 -40.68 -50.02 -43.69
C ARG A 11 -39.22 -49.55 -43.52
N LYS A 12 -38.24 -50.35 -43.96
CA LYS A 12 -36.82 -49.96 -43.94
C LYS A 12 -36.55 -48.80 -44.90
N LEU A 13 -37.10 -48.87 -46.10
CA LEU A 13 -36.91 -47.86 -47.13
C LEU A 13 -37.52 -46.52 -46.69
N LYS A 14 -38.74 -46.54 -46.14
CA LYS A 14 -39.36 -45.37 -45.51
C LYS A 14 -38.48 -44.78 -44.39
N LYS A 15 -37.97 -45.61 -43.48
CA LYS A 15 -37.10 -45.15 -42.39
C LYS A 15 -35.80 -44.51 -42.89
N VAL A 16 -35.19 -45.06 -43.94
CA VAL A 16 -33.98 -44.49 -44.56
C VAL A 16 -34.29 -43.14 -45.21
N LEU A 17 -35.40 -43.04 -45.94
CA LEU A 17 -35.85 -41.79 -46.56
C LEU A 17 -36.22 -40.71 -45.54
N GLU A 18 -36.76 -41.11 -44.38
CA GLU A 18 -37.07 -40.21 -43.26
C GLU A 18 -35.82 -39.80 -42.46
N THR A 19 -34.70 -40.51 -42.62
CA THR A 19 -33.45 -40.14 -41.95
C THR A 19 -32.82 -38.97 -42.69
N ARG A 20 -32.83 -37.79 -42.07
CA ARG A 20 -32.24 -36.56 -42.61
C ARG A 20 -30.71 -36.61 -42.62
N THR A 21 -30.15 -37.23 -43.66
CA THR A 21 -28.70 -37.37 -43.87
C THR A 21 -28.01 -36.09 -44.37
N ASP A 22 -28.77 -35.05 -44.66
CA ASP A 22 -28.37 -33.77 -45.24
C ASP A 22 -27.98 -32.71 -44.21
N THR A 23 -28.19 -32.97 -42.92
CA THR A 23 -27.83 -32.02 -41.87
C THR A 23 -26.30 -31.88 -41.73
N PRO A 24 -25.76 -30.65 -41.63
CA PRO A 24 -24.32 -30.42 -41.59
C PRO A 24 -23.64 -31.10 -40.38
N ASP A 25 -24.30 -31.11 -39.22
CA ASP A 25 -23.77 -31.73 -38.01
C ASP A 25 -23.68 -33.26 -38.13
N LEU A 26 -24.67 -33.89 -38.77
CA LEU A 26 -24.64 -35.32 -39.03
C LEU A 26 -23.55 -35.65 -40.04
N LEU A 27 -23.42 -34.87 -41.11
CA LEU A 27 -22.34 -35.05 -42.10
C LEU A 27 -20.96 -34.89 -41.44
N ALA A 28 -20.77 -33.89 -40.58
CA ALA A 28 -19.53 -33.71 -39.84
C ALA A 28 -19.23 -34.89 -38.90
N SER A 29 -20.26 -35.39 -38.20
CA SER A 29 -20.14 -36.55 -37.31
C SER A 29 -19.80 -37.82 -38.09
N LEU A 30 -20.43 -38.04 -39.24
CA LEU A 30 -20.18 -39.18 -40.13
C LEU A 30 -18.81 -39.09 -40.79
N ASN A 31 -18.36 -37.91 -41.23
CA ASN A 31 -17.00 -37.69 -41.73
C ASN A 31 -15.96 -37.98 -40.64
N THR A 32 -16.23 -37.53 -39.41
CA THR A 32 -15.38 -37.84 -38.26
C THR A 32 -15.33 -39.35 -37.99
N LEU A 33 -16.48 -40.03 -38.02
CA LEU A 33 -16.59 -41.48 -37.86
C LEU A 33 -15.78 -42.22 -38.95
N SER A 34 -15.91 -41.77 -40.20
CA SER A 34 -15.20 -42.31 -41.36
C SER A 34 -13.68 -42.26 -41.21
N SER A 35 -13.14 -41.28 -40.47
CA SER A 35 -11.69 -41.19 -40.23
C SER A 35 -11.09 -42.37 -39.44
N PHE A 36 -11.91 -43.16 -38.75
CA PHE A 36 -11.43 -44.31 -37.96
C PHE A 36 -12.28 -45.58 -38.07
N TYR A 37 -13.46 -45.49 -38.67
CA TYR A 37 -14.34 -46.63 -38.89
C TYR A 37 -14.38 -46.96 -40.38
N ALA A 38 -13.35 -47.68 -40.85
CA ALA A 38 -13.19 -48.03 -42.26
C ALA A 38 -14.10 -49.19 -42.71
N ASP A 39 -14.23 -50.24 -41.87
CA ASP A 39 -14.93 -51.47 -42.24
C ASP A 39 -16.26 -51.63 -41.51
N ASN A 40 -17.35 -51.63 -42.28
CA ASN A 40 -18.69 -51.89 -41.76
C ASN A 40 -18.99 -53.41 -41.62
N ASN A 41 -18.25 -54.09 -40.75
CA ASN A 41 -18.44 -55.51 -40.47
C ASN A 41 -19.27 -55.75 -39.16
N PRO A 42 -19.83 -56.95 -38.92
CA PRO A 42 -20.64 -57.21 -37.72
C PRO A 42 -19.90 -56.96 -36.39
N HIS A 43 -18.60 -57.25 -36.34
CA HIS A 43 -17.77 -57.03 -35.16
C HIS A 43 -17.54 -55.53 -34.89
N GLY A 44 -17.23 -54.77 -35.94
CA GLY A 44 -17.07 -53.32 -35.92
C GLY A 44 -18.35 -52.62 -35.46
N ARG A 45 -19.52 -53.03 -35.97
CA ARG A 45 -20.81 -52.50 -35.52
C ARG A 45 -21.08 -52.78 -34.03
N ARG A 46 -20.76 -53.99 -33.55
CA ARG A 46 -20.95 -54.37 -32.15
C ARG A 46 -20.08 -53.54 -31.20
N ASN A 47 -18.86 -53.20 -31.64
CA ASN A 47 -17.89 -52.49 -30.80
C ASN A 47 -17.84 -50.98 -31.05
N LEU A 48 -18.58 -50.45 -32.04
CA LEU A 48 -18.52 -49.06 -32.50
C LEU A 48 -18.63 -48.05 -31.36
N ARG A 49 -19.58 -48.27 -30.45
CA ARG A 49 -19.79 -47.43 -29.28
C ARG A 49 -18.54 -47.37 -28.40
N SER A 50 -17.99 -48.53 -28.03
CA SER A 50 -16.78 -48.61 -27.20
C SER A 50 -15.57 -47.96 -27.88
N THR A 51 -15.43 -48.12 -29.20
CA THR A 51 -14.38 -47.45 -29.98
C THR A 51 -14.52 -45.94 -29.95
N ILE A 52 -15.74 -45.41 -30.13
CA ILE A 52 -16.03 -43.98 -30.05
C ILE A 52 -15.70 -43.44 -28.65
N GLU A 53 -16.18 -44.11 -27.59
CA GLU A 53 -15.95 -43.73 -26.20
C GLU A 53 -14.45 -43.72 -25.87
N LYS A 54 -13.71 -44.75 -26.28
CA LYS A 54 -12.25 -44.83 -26.07
C LYS A 54 -11.51 -43.70 -26.79
N ARG A 55 -11.91 -43.38 -28.03
CA ARG A 55 -11.32 -42.25 -28.77
C ARG A 55 -11.62 -40.92 -28.09
N SER A 56 -12.86 -40.71 -27.64
CA SER A 56 -13.24 -39.49 -26.91
C SER A 56 -12.43 -39.31 -25.63
N LEU A 57 -12.25 -40.38 -24.85
CA LEU A 57 -11.37 -40.37 -23.67
C LEU A 57 -9.92 -40.02 -24.03
N SER A 58 -9.38 -40.60 -25.10
CA SER A 58 -8.02 -40.32 -25.56
C SER A 58 -7.83 -38.85 -25.94
N ILE A 59 -8.78 -38.27 -26.69
CA ILE A 59 -8.73 -36.87 -27.11
C ILE A 59 -8.81 -35.95 -25.88
N ASN A 60 -9.71 -36.22 -24.94
CA ASN A 60 -9.83 -35.42 -23.71
C ASN A 60 -8.55 -35.52 -22.87
N HIS A 61 -7.94 -36.70 -22.79
CA HIS A 61 -6.67 -36.87 -22.09
C HIS A 61 -5.54 -36.09 -22.74
N GLU A 62 -5.42 -36.15 -24.07
CA GLU A 62 -4.44 -35.37 -24.83
C GLU A 62 -4.65 -33.86 -24.65
N PHE A 63 -5.90 -33.40 -24.69
CA PHE A 63 -6.24 -32.01 -24.40
C PHE A 63 -5.79 -31.58 -23.00
N LEU A 64 -6.10 -32.38 -21.98
CA LEU A 64 -5.68 -32.10 -20.60
C LEU A 64 -4.15 -32.02 -20.47
N LEU A 65 -3.43 -32.96 -21.10
CA LEU A 65 -1.97 -32.94 -21.09
C LEU A 65 -1.40 -31.72 -21.81
N ALA A 66 -1.95 -31.37 -22.97
CA ALA A 66 -1.52 -30.20 -23.74
C ALA A 66 -1.82 -28.88 -23.01
N SER A 67 -2.94 -28.80 -22.29
CA SER A 67 -3.33 -27.61 -21.53
C SER A 67 -2.66 -27.49 -20.16
N ASN A 68 -2.10 -28.57 -19.61
CA ASN A 68 -1.51 -28.58 -18.28
C ASN A 68 -0.39 -27.53 -18.12
N ALA A 69 0.48 -27.37 -19.12
CA ALA A 69 1.55 -26.36 -19.06
C ALA A 69 1.00 -24.93 -19.00
N ALA A 70 -0.08 -24.65 -19.73
CA ALA A 70 -0.75 -23.35 -19.71
C ALA A 70 -1.43 -23.10 -18.36
N GLN A 71 -2.10 -24.11 -17.79
CA GLN A 71 -2.70 -24.01 -16.46
C GLN A 71 -1.64 -23.69 -15.40
N GLN A 72 -0.53 -24.44 -15.38
CA GLN A 72 0.56 -24.18 -14.43
C GLN A 72 1.19 -22.80 -14.58
N ALA A 73 1.25 -22.28 -15.82
CA ALA A 73 1.73 -20.93 -16.05
C ALA A 73 0.76 -19.88 -15.50
N LEU A 74 -0.55 -20.09 -15.65
CA LEU A 74 -1.58 -19.22 -15.08
C LEU A 74 -1.57 -19.25 -13.55
N ASP A 75 -1.45 -20.45 -12.95
CA ASP A 75 -1.38 -20.60 -11.49
C ASP A 75 -0.19 -19.81 -10.91
N ARG A 76 0.98 -19.86 -11.56
CA ARG A 76 2.15 -19.07 -11.16
C ARG A 76 1.92 -17.57 -11.28
N VAL A 77 1.28 -17.12 -12.37
CA VAL A 77 0.95 -15.70 -12.54
C VAL A 77 -0.01 -15.24 -11.44
N GLU A 78 -0.99 -16.05 -11.07
CA GLU A 78 -1.90 -15.77 -9.97
C GLU A 78 -1.15 -15.66 -8.62
N GLU A 79 -0.23 -16.60 -8.33
CA GLU A 79 0.62 -16.54 -7.14
C GLU A 79 1.44 -15.25 -7.07
N GLU A 80 2.10 -14.87 -8.17
CA GLU A 80 2.90 -13.64 -8.25
C GLU A 80 2.06 -12.37 -8.10
N VAL A 81 0.85 -12.33 -8.69
CA VAL A 81 -0.08 -11.20 -8.54
C VAL A 81 -0.54 -11.07 -7.09
N ASN A 82 -0.87 -12.19 -6.44
CA ASN A 82 -1.25 -12.19 -5.03
C ASN A 82 -0.10 -11.74 -4.12
N ALA A 83 1.13 -12.22 -4.38
CA ALA A 83 2.31 -11.79 -3.66
C ALA A 83 2.60 -10.28 -3.83
N LEU A 84 2.37 -9.74 -5.03
CA LEU A 84 2.50 -8.31 -5.30
C LEU A 84 1.44 -7.50 -4.54
N ALA A 85 0.18 -7.95 -4.52
CA ALA A 85 -0.87 -7.30 -3.76
C ALA A 85 -0.54 -7.23 -2.26
N ASP A 86 -0.08 -8.34 -1.68
CA ASP A 86 0.37 -8.42 -0.29
C ASP A 86 1.54 -7.46 -0.01
N CYS A 87 2.48 -7.34 -0.96
CA CYS A 87 3.61 -6.42 -0.85
C CYS A 87 3.15 -4.95 -0.85
N CYS A 88 2.26 -4.58 -1.77
CA CYS A 88 1.66 -3.25 -1.83
C CYS A 88 0.94 -2.89 -0.52
N ASP A 89 0.19 -3.83 0.06
CA ASP A 89 -0.49 -3.62 1.34
C ASP A 89 0.49 -3.40 2.50
N LYS A 90 1.61 -4.15 2.53
CA LYS A 90 2.67 -3.96 3.52
C LYS A 90 3.32 -2.59 3.38
N ILE A 91 3.61 -2.16 2.15
CA ILE A 91 4.19 -0.84 1.88
C ILE A 91 3.23 0.27 2.29
N ALA A 92 1.95 0.15 1.94
CA ALA A 92 0.93 1.14 2.32
C ALA A 92 0.80 1.27 3.85
N LYS A 93 0.80 0.14 4.58
CA LYS A 93 0.79 0.14 6.05
C LYS A 93 2.05 0.80 6.63
N ALA A 94 3.23 0.47 6.12
CA ALA A 94 4.49 1.06 6.57
C ALA A 94 4.54 2.58 6.31
N LEU A 95 4.08 3.02 5.13
CA LEU A 95 4.02 4.43 4.78
C LEU A 95 3.06 5.20 5.69
N ASN A 96 1.86 4.66 5.94
CA ASN A 96 0.89 5.29 6.84
C ASN A 96 1.42 5.40 8.28
N SER A 97 2.09 4.36 8.77
CA SER A 97 2.75 4.39 10.08
C SER A 97 3.85 5.45 10.13
N CYS A 98 4.69 5.52 9.10
CA CYS A 98 5.77 6.51 9.00
C CYS A 98 5.22 7.94 8.97
N ASN A 99 4.16 8.19 8.21
CA ASN A 99 3.49 9.49 8.16
C ASN A 99 2.91 9.88 9.52
N ALA A 100 2.26 8.96 10.24
CA ALA A 100 1.74 9.22 11.57
C ALA A 100 2.87 9.58 12.55
N THR A 101 3.93 8.76 12.63
CA THR A 101 5.09 9.03 13.49
C THR A 101 5.79 10.34 13.12
N THR A 102 5.93 10.63 11.84
CA THR A 102 6.53 11.89 11.37
C THR A 102 5.67 13.09 11.77
N GLY A 103 4.34 12.97 11.69
CA GLY A 103 3.41 13.99 12.17
C GLY A 103 3.59 14.32 13.65
N ASP A 104 3.74 13.29 14.49
CA ASP A 104 4.00 13.47 15.93
C ASP A 104 5.36 14.12 16.19
N ILE A 105 6.40 13.73 15.46
CA ILE A 105 7.74 14.34 15.54
C ILE A 105 7.69 15.81 15.14
N ILE A 106 6.97 16.16 14.06
CA ILE A 106 6.82 17.55 13.62
C ILE A 106 6.10 18.37 14.71
N SER A 107 4.98 17.86 15.24
CA SER A 107 4.22 18.54 16.29
C SER A 107 5.06 18.77 17.56
N THR A 108 5.78 17.74 18.00
CA THR A 108 6.66 17.83 19.18
C THR A 108 7.83 18.78 18.94
N THR A 109 8.44 18.76 17.75
CA THR A 109 9.53 19.68 17.38
C THR A 109 9.05 21.13 17.35
N GLU A 110 7.88 21.39 16.79
CA GLU A 110 7.33 22.76 16.72
C GLU A 110 7.01 23.30 18.13
N ARG A 111 6.42 22.45 19.00
CA ARG A 111 6.21 22.82 20.41
C ARG A 111 7.53 23.15 21.12
N LEU A 112 8.54 22.30 20.98
CA LEU A 112 9.86 22.52 21.60
C LEU A 112 10.53 23.79 21.08
N LYS A 113 10.36 24.10 19.78
CA LYS A 113 10.88 25.33 19.19
C LYS A 113 10.25 26.58 19.80
N GLN A 114 8.93 26.57 20.02
CA GLN A 114 8.22 27.67 20.70
C GLN A 114 8.66 27.81 22.16
N GLU A 115 8.79 26.69 22.89
CA GLU A 115 9.28 26.70 24.28
C GLU A 115 10.71 27.23 24.38
N LEU A 116 11.58 26.87 23.42
CA LEU A 116 12.94 27.38 23.33
C LEU A 116 12.96 28.90 23.08
N GLU A 117 12.14 29.40 22.16
CA GLU A 117 12.05 30.84 21.87
C GLU A 117 11.63 31.62 23.12
N ILE A 118 10.56 31.19 23.81
CA ILE A 118 10.09 31.82 25.05
C ILE A 118 11.16 31.79 26.14
N THR A 119 11.85 30.64 26.28
CA THR A 119 12.91 30.49 27.28
C THR A 119 14.10 31.39 26.96
N THR A 120 14.46 31.52 25.69
CA THR A 120 15.56 32.38 25.23
C THR A 120 15.24 33.84 25.48
N GLN A 121 14.02 34.29 25.14
CA GLN A 121 13.57 35.65 25.44
C GLN A 121 13.61 35.95 26.94
N ARG A 122 13.13 35.01 27.78
CA ARG A 122 13.21 35.16 29.25
C ARG A 122 14.65 35.24 29.75
N GLN A 123 15.53 34.40 29.22
CA GLN A 123 16.96 34.43 29.55
C GLN A 123 17.58 35.78 29.19
N GLU A 124 17.26 36.33 28.01
CA GLU A 124 17.73 37.65 27.58
C GLU A 124 17.25 38.75 28.53
N ILE A 125 15.95 38.76 28.87
CA ILE A 125 15.39 39.71 29.85
C ILE A 125 16.11 39.62 31.19
N VAL A 126 16.31 38.40 31.72
CA VAL A 126 17.04 38.19 32.98
C VAL A 126 18.48 38.67 32.86
N SER A 127 19.16 38.41 31.75
CA SER A 127 20.55 38.84 31.54
C SER A 127 20.69 40.37 31.52
N CYS A 128 19.77 41.07 30.85
CA CYS A 128 19.69 42.53 30.87
C CYS A 128 19.39 43.04 32.27
N PHE A 129 18.43 42.42 32.97
CA PHE A 129 18.09 42.80 34.34
C PHE A 129 19.26 42.65 35.30
N LEU A 130 19.99 41.53 35.26
CA LEU A 130 21.16 41.33 36.12
C LEU A 130 22.27 42.33 35.76
N ARG A 131 22.53 42.59 34.48
CA ARG A 131 23.52 43.59 34.06
C ARG A 131 23.17 44.99 34.60
N ASP A 132 21.91 45.38 34.52
CA ASP A 132 21.49 46.74 34.80
C ASP A 132 21.17 46.99 36.29
N TYR A 133 21.05 45.93 37.11
CA TYR A 133 20.62 46.02 38.52
C TYR A 133 21.45 45.22 39.53
N GLN A 134 22.45 44.44 39.07
CA GLN A 134 23.33 43.67 39.96
C GLN A 134 24.77 44.16 39.83
N LEU A 135 25.41 44.41 40.96
CA LEU A 135 26.85 44.67 41.01
C LEU A 135 27.61 43.36 40.82
N SER A 136 28.69 43.41 40.03
CA SER A 136 29.60 42.28 39.91
C SER A 136 30.34 42.04 41.23
N ASN A 137 30.89 40.83 41.41
CA ASN A 137 31.68 40.53 42.61
C ASN A 137 32.94 41.42 42.69
N GLU A 138 33.51 41.79 41.55
CA GLU A 138 34.63 42.74 41.49
C GLU A 138 34.22 44.14 41.97
N GLU A 139 33.04 44.62 41.58
CA GLU A 139 32.51 45.92 42.02
C GLU A 139 32.19 45.93 43.52
N ILE A 140 31.61 44.84 44.03
CA ILE A 140 31.35 44.67 45.47
C ILE A 140 32.65 44.69 46.27
N ASN A 141 33.70 44.03 45.78
CA ASN A 141 35.01 44.01 46.43
C ASN A 141 35.67 45.39 46.38
N ALA A 142 35.64 46.06 45.22
CA ALA A 142 36.18 47.40 45.07
C ALA A 142 35.52 48.41 46.02
N LEU A 143 34.22 48.27 46.30
CA LEU A 143 33.49 49.12 47.26
C LEU A 143 33.78 48.79 48.74
N ARG A 144 34.36 47.63 49.03
CA ARG A 144 34.69 47.17 50.40
C ARG A 144 36.15 47.41 50.78
N GLU A 145 37.03 47.64 49.81
CA GLU A 145 38.43 47.98 50.03
C GLU A 145 38.56 49.40 50.64
N GLU A 146 39.58 49.62 51.48
CA GLU A 146 39.85 50.92 52.11
C GLU A 146 40.49 51.93 51.13
N ASP A 147 41.10 51.45 50.05
CA ASP A 147 41.83 52.28 49.09
C ASP A 147 40.90 52.88 48.03
N LEU A 148 40.76 54.21 48.04
CA LEU A 148 39.98 54.97 47.07
C LEU A 148 40.70 55.03 45.70
N ASN A 149 40.54 53.97 44.92
CA ASN A 149 41.12 53.85 43.58
C ASN A 149 40.07 54.08 42.46
N GLU A 150 40.52 54.08 41.21
CA GLU A 150 39.63 54.32 40.05
C GLU A 150 38.49 53.30 39.94
N ASN A 151 38.72 52.06 40.38
CA ASN A 151 37.72 51.00 40.37
C ASN A 151 36.62 51.23 41.42
N PHE A 152 36.97 51.77 42.59
CA PHE A 152 36.00 52.20 43.61
C PHE A 152 35.02 53.24 43.05
N PHE A 153 35.53 54.28 42.38
CA PHE A 153 34.67 55.33 41.82
C PHE A 153 33.81 54.85 40.64
N LYS A 154 34.33 53.94 39.82
CA LYS A 154 33.54 53.27 38.76
C LYS A 154 32.40 52.43 39.34
N ALA A 155 32.70 51.60 40.34
CA ALA A 155 31.69 50.81 41.03
C ALA A 155 30.65 51.71 41.74
N LEU A 156 31.08 52.79 42.40
CA LEU A 156 30.18 53.74 43.07
C LEU A 156 29.27 54.48 42.07
N SER A 157 29.80 54.87 40.91
CA SER A 157 29.00 55.46 39.83
C SER A 157 27.95 54.49 39.32
N HIS A 158 28.31 53.22 39.14
CA HIS A 158 27.38 52.19 38.73
C HIS A 158 26.28 51.96 39.79
N VAL A 159 26.61 51.93 41.08
CA VAL A 159 25.61 51.87 42.18
C VAL A 159 24.61 53.03 42.11
N GLN A 160 25.09 54.25 41.85
CA GLN A 160 24.23 55.41 41.73
C GLN A 160 23.28 55.29 40.54
N GLU A 161 23.76 54.76 39.42
CA GLU A 161 22.97 54.49 38.22
C GLU A 161 21.90 53.42 38.48
N ILE A 162 22.26 52.30 39.11
CA ILE A 162 21.32 51.25 39.54
C ILE A 162 20.23 51.85 40.44
N HIS A 163 20.61 52.66 41.42
CA HIS A 163 19.66 53.30 42.34
C HIS A 163 18.71 54.28 41.63
N ALA A 164 19.21 55.04 40.64
CA ALA A 164 18.38 55.89 39.79
C ALA A 164 17.40 55.07 38.94
N ASN A 165 17.85 53.97 38.33
CA ASN A 165 17.04 53.05 37.55
C ASN A 165 15.94 52.40 38.40
N CYS A 166 16.26 51.93 39.62
CA CYS A 166 15.27 51.40 40.57
C CYS A 166 14.20 52.44 40.92
N LYS A 167 14.57 53.71 41.10
CA LYS A 167 13.63 54.79 41.41
C LYS A 167 12.64 55.05 40.26
N VAL A 168 13.08 54.89 39.01
CA VAL A 168 12.22 54.97 37.83
C VAL A 168 11.30 53.75 37.76
N LEU A 169 11.84 52.54 37.91
CA LEU A 169 11.10 51.28 37.87
C LEU A 169 9.96 51.23 38.91
N LEU A 170 10.23 51.67 40.14
CA LEU A 170 9.22 51.72 41.21
C LEU A 170 8.12 52.77 40.95
N ARG A 171 8.45 53.88 40.28
CA ARG A 171 7.47 54.91 39.90
C ARG A 171 6.56 54.46 38.77
N THR A 172 7.09 53.79 37.76
CA THR A 172 6.29 53.29 36.62
C THR A 172 5.38 52.15 37.05
N HIS A 173 5.81 51.26 37.97
CA HIS A 173 4.96 50.21 38.53
C HIS A 173 3.72 50.77 39.26
N HIS A 174 3.83 51.90 39.96
CA HIS A 174 2.70 52.55 40.64
C HIS A 174 1.68 53.20 39.67
N GLN A 175 2.06 53.44 38.41
CA GLN A 175 1.19 54.08 37.42
C GLN A 175 0.30 53.10 36.64
N VAL A 176 0.66 51.82 36.55
CA VAL A 176 -0.07 50.80 35.75
C VAL A 176 -1.17 50.10 36.58
N SER A 177 -1.26 50.35 37.88
CA SER A 177 -2.18 49.66 38.80
C SER A 177 -3.50 50.40 39.08
N TYR A 178 -3.96 51.29 38.19
CA TYR A 178 -5.26 51.96 38.27
C TYR A 178 -6.12 51.70 37.04
#